data_AF-A0A2E9U4Z7-F1
#
_entry.id   AF-A0A2E9U4Z7-F1
#
_cell.length_a   1.000
_cell.length_b   1.000
_cell.length_c   1.000
_cell.angle_alpha   90.00
_cell.angle_beta   90.00
_cell.angle_gamma   90.00
#
_symmetry.space_group_name_H-M   'P 1'
#
loop_
_entity.id
_entity.type
_entity.pdbx_description
1 polymer ?
#
loop_
_entity_poly.entity_id
_entity_poly.type
_entity_poly.pdbx_seq_one_letter_code
_entity_poly.pdbx_strand_id
1 'polypeptide(L)'
;MAKVKIMKKQWLPILAPKIFQNAVLGETFVYEPEQMVGKGIIKNLMHLTNDAKRQNINVKFRIVNVQNGKAFTDVLGYYMIQSSVRRLVRRNIEKISMSFSCKTSDNKDLQIKPLLITRAATTGSVASKIRKNTQDFLIKYIRAISYDNFINDLVNHKLQSSLKRDMSKIYPLRVCEIRSMEIIDLEKKEQAKSKVKADEHIKTAEKGKEGKKEEPKKAEESKATEKEKPAEAKEAKETVKKEEKTSESKDASVKEEKTEQKE
;
A
#
# COMPACT_ATOMS: atom_id res chain seq x y z
N MET A 1 17.68 -46.82 -23.82
CA MET A 1 17.50 -45.41 -24.23
C MET A 1 16.07 -44.99 -23.93
N ALA A 2 15.84 -43.83 -23.31
CA ALA A 2 14.47 -43.37 -23.04
C ALA A 2 13.78 -42.96 -24.35
N LYS A 3 12.58 -43.48 -24.64
CA LYS A 3 11.77 -43.05 -25.80
C LYS A 3 11.35 -41.59 -25.60
N VAL A 4 11.86 -40.70 -26.43
CA VAL A 4 11.43 -39.29 -26.46
C VAL A 4 9.98 -39.23 -26.94
N LYS A 5 9.04 -38.96 -26.01
CA LYS A 5 7.62 -38.80 -26.31
C LYS A 5 7.40 -37.44 -26.98
N ILE A 6 7.43 -37.40 -28.31
CA ILE A 6 7.20 -36.19 -29.10
C ILE A 6 5.70 -35.82 -29.03
N MET A 7 5.33 -34.96 -28.07
CA MET A 7 3.97 -34.45 -27.95
C MET A 7 3.77 -33.21 -28.83
N LYS A 8 2.70 -33.19 -29.61
CA LYS A 8 2.33 -32.02 -30.44
C LYS A 8 1.80 -30.90 -29.55
N LYS A 9 2.21 -29.66 -29.83
CA LYS A 9 1.68 -28.47 -29.14
C LYS A 9 0.31 -28.11 -29.70
N GLN A 10 -0.61 -27.72 -28.83
CA GLN A 10 -1.93 -27.20 -29.18
C GLN A 10 -2.00 -25.70 -28.85
N TRP A 11 -2.67 -24.93 -29.70
CA TRP A 11 -2.98 -23.52 -29.45
C TRP A 11 -4.26 -23.43 -28.62
N LEU A 12 -4.19 -22.72 -27.49
CA LEU A 12 -5.30 -22.56 -26.55
C LEU A 12 -5.59 -21.05 -26.39
N PRO A 13 -6.80 -20.57 -26.76
CA PRO A 13 -7.21 -19.19 -26.51
C PRO A 13 -7.51 -18.98 -25.02
N ILE A 14 -7.19 -17.78 -24.55
CA ILE A 14 -7.26 -17.38 -23.15
C ILE A 14 -8.31 -16.27 -23.04
N LEU A 15 -9.39 -16.57 -22.33
CA LEU A 15 -10.52 -15.68 -22.15
C LEU A 15 -10.39 -14.88 -20.86
N ALA A 16 -10.72 -13.61 -20.94
CA ALA A 16 -10.92 -12.74 -19.79
C ALA A 16 -12.13 -13.21 -18.96
N PRO A 17 -12.23 -12.83 -17.66
CA PRO A 17 -13.44 -13.07 -16.88
C PRO A 17 -14.64 -12.30 -17.45
N LYS A 18 -15.86 -12.70 -17.04
CA LYS A 18 -17.14 -12.15 -17.50
C LYS A 18 -17.23 -10.60 -17.44
N ILE A 19 -16.52 -10.00 -16.47
CA ILE A 19 -16.35 -8.55 -16.29
C ILE A 19 -15.87 -7.85 -17.58
N PHE A 20 -15.03 -8.52 -18.37
CA PHE A 20 -14.50 -8.02 -19.64
C PHE A 20 -15.13 -8.74 -20.85
N GLN A 21 -16.41 -9.10 -20.75
CA GLN A 21 -17.20 -9.70 -21.85
C GLN A 21 -16.60 -10.99 -22.44
N ASN A 22 -15.80 -11.72 -21.66
CA ASN A 22 -15.03 -12.89 -22.10
C ASN A 22 -14.08 -12.61 -23.29
N ALA A 23 -13.57 -11.38 -23.42
CA ALA A 23 -12.65 -10.99 -24.48
C ALA A 23 -11.40 -11.89 -24.53
N VAL A 24 -10.90 -12.16 -25.75
CA VAL A 24 -9.70 -12.97 -25.96
C VAL A 24 -8.47 -12.14 -25.55
N LEU A 25 -7.82 -12.54 -24.46
CA LEU A 25 -6.57 -11.93 -23.98
C LEU A 25 -5.40 -12.25 -24.91
N GLY A 26 -5.45 -13.39 -25.58
CA GLY A 26 -4.45 -13.91 -26.50
C GLY A 26 -4.50 -15.43 -26.54
N GLU A 27 -3.51 -16.03 -27.19
CA GLU A 27 -3.38 -17.48 -27.32
C GLU A 27 -2.01 -17.93 -26.78
N THR A 28 -1.88 -19.21 -26.44
CA THR A 28 -0.61 -19.79 -26.03
C THR A 28 -0.52 -21.25 -26.49
N PHE A 29 0.66 -21.66 -26.93
CA PHE A 29 0.95 -23.04 -27.29
C PHE A 29 1.32 -23.85 -26.04
N VAL A 30 0.77 -25.06 -25.90
CA VAL A 30 0.99 -25.92 -24.72
C VAL A 30 1.01 -27.39 -25.16
N TYR A 31 1.72 -28.25 -24.43
CA TYR A 31 1.69 -29.70 -24.66
C TYR A 31 0.45 -30.36 -24.04
N GLU A 32 0.08 -29.94 -22.83
CA GLU A 32 -1.09 -30.44 -22.08
C GLU A 32 -1.85 -29.24 -21.50
N PRO A 33 -3.19 -29.15 -21.68
CA PRO A 33 -3.96 -27.98 -21.24
C PRO A 33 -3.83 -27.65 -19.75
N GLU A 34 -3.67 -28.65 -18.89
CA GLU A 34 -3.53 -28.51 -17.43
C GLU A 34 -2.33 -27.65 -17.03
N GLN A 35 -1.25 -27.67 -17.83
CA GLN A 35 -0.04 -26.88 -17.60
C GLN A 35 -0.28 -25.36 -17.72
N MET A 36 -1.49 -24.91 -18.08
CA MET A 36 -1.87 -23.50 -18.09
C MET A 36 -2.36 -22.98 -16.74
N VAL A 37 -2.90 -23.84 -15.89
CA VAL A 37 -3.48 -23.44 -14.60
C VAL A 37 -2.39 -22.78 -13.73
N GLY A 38 -2.74 -21.66 -13.09
CA GLY A 38 -1.82 -20.87 -12.28
C GLY A 38 -0.90 -19.90 -13.06
N LYS A 39 -0.79 -20.01 -14.39
CA LYS A 39 0.00 -19.04 -15.17
C LYS A 39 -0.64 -17.65 -15.15
N GLY A 40 0.21 -16.63 -15.06
CA GLY A 40 -0.18 -15.23 -14.99
C GLY A 40 0.05 -14.49 -16.30
N ILE A 41 -0.90 -13.65 -16.72
CA ILE A 41 -0.82 -12.85 -17.95
C ILE A 41 -1.07 -11.37 -17.62
N ILE A 42 -0.34 -10.47 -18.27
CA ILE A 42 -0.51 -9.03 -18.13
C ILE A 42 -1.04 -8.47 -19.45
N LYS A 43 -2.18 -7.77 -19.39
CA LYS A 43 -2.77 -7.07 -20.55
C LYS A 43 -3.13 -5.64 -20.20
N ASN A 44 -3.05 -4.75 -21.18
CA ASN A 44 -3.40 -3.35 -21.01
C ASN A 44 -4.92 -3.18 -21.04
N LEU A 45 -5.45 -2.29 -20.19
CA LEU A 45 -6.89 -2.08 -20.08
C LEU A 45 -7.50 -1.47 -21.35
N MET A 46 -6.73 -0.70 -22.13
CA MET A 46 -7.14 -0.20 -23.46
C MET A 46 -7.66 -1.33 -24.35
N HIS A 47 -6.95 -2.45 -24.45
CA HIS A 47 -7.33 -3.56 -25.34
C HIS A 47 -8.56 -4.34 -24.85
N LEU A 48 -8.91 -4.22 -23.56
CA LEU A 48 -10.05 -4.91 -22.96
C LEU A 48 -11.35 -4.09 -23.05
N THR A 49 -11.24 -2.76 -23.00
CA THR A 49 -12.40 -1.85 -22.98
C THR A 49 -12.51 -0.98 -24.24
N ASN A 50 -11.57 -1.11 -25.17
CA ASN A 50 -11.39 -0.28 -26.36
C ASN A 50 -11.35 1.25 -26.09
N ASP A 51 -10.91 1.65 -24.88
CA ASP A 51 -10.82 3.05 -24.46
C ASP A 51 -9.35 3.50 -24.42
N ALA A 52 -8.97 4.37 -25.35
CA ALA A 52 -7.61 4.90 -25.46
C ALA A 52 -7.13 5.64 -24.19
N LYS A 53 -8.04 6.20 -23.38
CA LYS A 53 -7.68 6.92 -22.14
C LYS A 53 -7.08 6.00 -21.07
N ARG A 54 -7.35 4.69 -21.15
CA ARG A 54 -6.96 3.68 -20.15
C ARG A 54 -5.61 3.01 -20.44
N GLN A 55 -4.82 3.55 -21.39
CA GLN A 55 -3.48 3.06 -21.75
C GLN A 55 -2.51 3.00 -20.55
N ASN A 56 -2.70 3.86 -19.56
CA ASN A 56 -1.87 3.93 -18.35
C ASN A 56 -2.07 2.76 -17.37
N ILE A 57 -2.98 1.82 -17.65
CA ILE A 57 -3.41 0.77 -16.73
C ILE A 57 -3.16 -0.62 -17.33
N ASN A 58 -2.51 -1.49 -16.57
CA ASN A 58 -2.34 -2.91 -16.86
C ASN A 58 -3.06 -3.75 -15.82
N VAL A 59 -3.76 -4.79 -16.27
CA VAL A 59 -4.43 -5.78 -15.42
C VAL A 59 -3.63 -7.09 -15.49
N LYS A 60 -3.39 -7.70 -14.32
CA LYS A 60 -2.85 -9.05 -14.20
C LYS A 60 -3.99 -10.04 -14.05
N PHE A 61 -3.96 -11.09 -14.86
CA PHE A 61 -4.87 -12.21 -14.85
C PHE A 61 -4.14 -13.47 -14.37
N ARG A 62 -4.85 -14.40 -13.73
CA ARG A 62 -4.39 -15.76 -13.43
C ARG A 62 -5.33 -16.75 -14.11
N ILE A 63 -4.80 -17.75 -14.81
CA ILE A 63 -5.61 -18.85 -15.35
C ILE A 63 -6.04 -19.75 -14.19
N VAL A 64 -7.34 -19.98 -14.06
CA VAL A 64 -7.92 -20.78 -12.96
C VAL A 64 -8.41 -22.14 -13.47
N ASN A 65 -9.02 -22.19 -14.65
CA ASN A 65 -9.55 -23.43 -15.22
C ASN A 65 -9.34 -23.45 -16.74
N VAL A 66 -9.27 -24.63 -17.33
CA VAL A 66 -9.27 -24.84 -18.79
C VAL A 66 -10.38 -25.83 -19.11
N GLN A 67 -11.41 -25.37 -19.83
CA GLN A 67 -12.56 -26.20 -20.22
C GLN A 67 -12.79 -26.07 -21.72
N ASN A 68 -13.16 -27.16 -22.38
CA ASN A 68 -13.49 -27.18 -23.82
C ASN A 68 -12.42 -26.53 -24.72
N GLY A 69 -11.13 -26.71 -24.38
CA GLY A 69 -10.01 -26.09 -25.10
C GLY A 69 -9.89 -24.57 -24.93
N LYS A 70 -10.50 -23.97 -23.90
CA LYS A 70 -10.43 -22.53 -23.61
C LYS A 70 -9.98 -22.31 -22.16
N ALA A 71 -9.00 -21.43 -21.96
CA ALA A 71 -8.50 -21.08 -20.64
C ALA A 71 -9.29 -19.91 -20.06
N PHE A 72 -9.90 -20.09 -18.89
CA PHE A 72 -10.62 -19.07 -18.14
C PHE A 72 -9.70 -18.42 -17.11
N THR A 73 -9.78 -17.08 -17.00
CA THR A 73 -8.94 -16.29 -16.10
C THR A 73 -9.73 -15.49 -15.08
N ASP A 74 -9.14 -15.34 -13.90
CA ASP A 74 -9.56 -14.40 -12.86
C ASP A 74 -8.61 -13.20 -12.81
N VAL A 75 -9.12 -12.06 -12.32
CA VAL A 75 -8.29 -10.88 -12.04
C VAL A 75 -7.46 -11.14 -10.79
N LEU A 76 -6.14 -10.97 -10.91
CA LEU A 76 -5.18 -11.09 -9.80
C LEU A 76 -4.77 -9.72 -9.24
N GLY A 77 -4.77 -8.69 -10.10
CA GLY A 77 -4.49 -7.34 -9.68
C GLY A 77 -4.51 -6.31 -10.80
N TYR A 78 -4.44 -5.05 -10.40
CA TYR A 78 -4.56 -3.86 -11.23
C TYR A 78 -3.36 -2.95 -10.96
N TYR A 79 -2.75 -2.39 -12.00
CA TYR A 79 -1.47 -1.67 -11.90
C TYR A 79 -1.42 -0.48 -12.85
N MET A 80 -1.11 0.70 -12.32
CA MET A 80 -0.76 1.86 -13.13
C MET A 80 0.70 1.79 -13.59
N ILE A 81 0.95 2.09 -14.86
CA ILE A 81 2.29 2.11 -15.45
C ILE A 81 3.15 3.20 -14.78
N GLN A 82 4.38 2.85 -14.41
CA GLN A 82 5.27 3.74 -13.66
C GLN A 82 5.66 5.03 -14.42
N SER A 83 5.71 5.00 -15.76
CA SER A 83 5.90 6.20 -16.59
C SER A 83 4.75 7.19 -16.43
N SER A 84 3.50 6.72 -16.36
CA SER A 84 2.32 7.54 -16.09
C SER A 84 2.39 8.15 -14.68
N VAL A 85 2.75 7.36 -13.64
CA VAL A 85 2.96 7.87 -12.28
C VAL A 85 4.01 8.99 -12.27
N ARG A 86 5.15 8.80 -12.96
CA ARG A 86 6.21 9.83 -13.09
C ARG A 86 5.74 11.06 -13.89
N ARG A 87 4.81 10.91 -14.83
CA ARG A 87 4.19 12.04 -15.57
C ARG A 87 3.21 12.84 -14.71
N LEU A 88 2.57 12.25 -13.72
CA LEU A 88 1.61 12.92 -12.85
C LEU A 88 2.29 13.75 -11.74
N VAL A 89 3.44 13.31 -11.24
CA VAL A 89 4.22 14.02 -10.21
C VAL A 89 4.98 15.21 -10.83
N ARG A 90 5.01 16.35 -10.14
CA ARG A 90 5.69 17.59 -10.54
C ARG A 90 6.33 18.27 -9.32
N ARG A 91 7.18 19.27 -9.55
CA ARG A 91 7.70 20.16 -8.49
C ARG A 91 6.54 20.95 -7.87
N ASN A 92 6.72 21.39 -6.62
CA ASN A 92 5.75 22.19 -5.85
C ASN A 92 4.36 21.54 -5.69
N ILE A 93 4.30 20.20 -5.66
CA ILE A 93 3.08 19.42 -5.44
C ILE A 93 3.39 18.30 -4.44
N GLU A 94 2.50 18.08 -3.47
CA GLU A 94 2.61 16.98 -2.49
C GLU A 94 2.03 15.67 -3.05
N LYS A 95 2.79 14.58 -2.94
CA LYS A 95 2.44 13.24 -3.43
C LYS A 95 2.06 12.32 -2.28
N ILE A 96 0.76 12.17 -2.05
CA ILE A 96 0.20 11.34 -1.00
C ILE A 96 0.03 9.90 -1.52
N SER A 97 0.93 9.02 -1.09
CA SER A 97 0.83 7.57 -1.31
C SER A 97 0.72 6.84 0.03
N MET A 98 -0.11 5.80 0.08
CA MET A 98 -0.27 4.89 1.22
C MET A 98 -0.40 3.45 0.74
N SER A 99 -0.35 2.49 1.66
CA SER A 99 -0.60 1.07 1.40
C SER A 99 -1.30 0.48 2.61
N PHE A 100 -2.47 -0.13 2.42
CA PHE A 100 -3.17 -0.84 3.49
C PHE A 100 -3.77 -2.15 2.95
N SER A 101 -4.14 -3.05 3.88
CA SER A 101 -4.88 -4.28 3.57
C SER A 101 -6.35 -4.08 3.93
N CYS A 102 -7.25 -4.65 3.12
CA CYS A 102 -8.70 -4.58 3.33
C CYS A 102 -9.39 -5.86 2.83
N LYS A 103 -10.49 -6.26 3.48
CA LYS A 103 -11.34 -7.37 3.05
C LYS A 103 -12.57 -6.84 2.31
N THR A 104 -12.94 -7.54 1.23
CA THR A 104 -14.23 -7.41 0.53
C THR A 104 -15.34 -8.14 1.27
N SER A 105 -16.60 -7.95 0.87
CA SER A 105 -17.73 -8.77 1.36
C SER A 105 -17.50 -10.27 1.16
N ASP A 106 -16.82 -10.62 0.06
CA ASP A 106 -16.57 -12.00 -0.37
C ASP A 106 -15.33 -12.60 0.32
N ASN A 107 -14.89 -12.00 1.43
CA ASN A 107 -13.72 -12.38 2.23
C ASN A 107 -12.37 -12.42 1.51
N LYS A 108 -12.26 -11.90 0.27
CA LYS A 108 -10.96 -11.75 -0.42
C LYS A 108 -10.15 -10.63 0.23
N ASP A 109 -8.94 -10.97 0.69
CA ASP A 109 -7.93 -10.05 1.23
C ASP A 109 -7.21 -9.30 0.10
N LEU A 110 -7.27 -7.97 0.11
CA LEU A 110 -6.70 -7.10 -0.92
C LEU A 110 -5.64 -6.16 -0.31
N GLN A 111 -4.54 -5.94 -1.03
CA GLN A 111 -3.62 -4.83 -0.78
C GLN A 111 -3.90 -3.70 -1.78
N ILE A 112 -4.16 -2.49 -1.29
CA ILE A 112 -4.46 -1.34 -2.13
C ILE A 112 -3.50 -0.20 -1.84
N LYS A 113 -3.00 0.41 -2.91
CA LYS A 113 -2.05 1.51 -2.88
C LYS A 113 -2.64 2.70 -3.67
N PRO A 114 -3.46 3.57 -3.05
CA PRO A 114 -3.97 4.76 -3.72
C PRO A 114 -2.88 5.83 -3.84
N LEU A 115 -3.05 6.70 -4.83
CA LEU A 115 -2.17 7.81 -5.18
C LEU A 115 -3.00 9.08 -5.33
N LEU A 116 -2.81 10.01 -4.40
CA LEU A 116 -3.45 11.33 -4.42
C LEU A 116 -2.37 12.38 -4.62
N ILE A 117 -2.66 13.32 -5.51
CA ILE A 117 -1.73 14.38 -5.91
C ILE A 117 -2.50 15.69 -5.77
N THR A 118 -1.99 16.54 -4.88
CA THR A 118 -2.55 17.87 -4.56
C THR A 118 -2.39 18.85 -5.73
N ARG A 119 -3.02 20.02 -5.67
CA ARG A 119 -2.76 21.08 -6.67
C ARG A 119 -1.47 21.86 -6.42
N ALA A 120 -1.05 22.01 -5.17
CA ALA A 120 0.17 22.70 -4.74
C ALA A 120 0.77 22.03 -3.50
N ALA A 121 1.94 22.48 -3.06
CA ALA A 121 2.56 22.05 -1.81
C ALA A 121 1.59 22.22 -0.62
N THR A 122 1.64 21.28 0.31
CA THR A 122 0.63 21.12 1.38
C THR A 122 1.35 20.81 2.69
N THR A 123 0.84 21.30 3.82
CA THR A 123 1.43 21.05 5.15
C THR A 123 1.28 19.57 5.56
N GLY A 124 2.24 19.08 6.36
CA GLY A 124 2.25 17.68 6.80
C GLY A 124 0.99 17.26 7.59
N SER A 125 0.35 18.19 8.29
CA SER A 125 -0.91 17.97 9.01
C SER A 125 -2.07 17.73 8.05
N VAL A 126 -2.24 18.56 7.02
CA VAL A 126 -3.28 18.39 5.99
C VAL A 126 -3.05 17.12 5.17
N ALA A 127 -1.80 16.84 4.77
CA ALA A 127 -1.45 15.60 4.08
C ALA A 127 -1.80 14.35 4.93
N SER A 128 -1.57 14.41 6.24
CA SER A 128 -1.91 13.33 7.18
C SER A 128 -3.42 13.18 7.40
N LYS A 129 -4.18 14.29 7.40
CA LYS A 129 -5.65 14.27 7.44
C LYS A 129 -6.24 13.61 6.19
N ILE A 130 -5.71 13.94 5.01
CA ILE A 130 -6.10 13.29 3.74
C ILE A 130 -5.77 11.79 3.75
N ARG A 131 -4.61 11.38 4.28
CA ARG A 131 -4.24 9.96 4.42
C ARG A 131 -5.27 9.17 5.24
N LYS A 132 -5.60 9.64 6.45
CA LYS A 132 -6.59 9.00 7.33
C LYS A 132 -7.97 8.91 6.68
N ASN A 133 -8.51 10.06 6.23
CA ASN A 133 -9.84 10.10 5.62
C ASN A 133 -9.95 9.25 4.35
N THR A 134 -8.89 9.16 3.54
CA THR A 134 -8.83 8.27 2.36
C THR A 134 -8.86 6.80 2.75
N GLN A 135 -8.07 6.41 3.75
CA GLN A 135 -8.02 5.04 4.26
C GLN A 135 -9.38 4.62 4.83
N ASP A 136 -9.99 5.47 5.65
CA ASP A 136 -11.31 5.20 6.26
C ASP A 136 -12.41 5.09 5.21
N PHE A 137 -12.42 5.97 4.20
CA PHE A 137 -13.36 5.91 3.08
C PHE A 137 -13.22 4.60 2.30
N LEU A 138 -11.99 4.25 1.90
CA LEU A 138 -11.75 3.05 1.10
C LEU A 138 -12.05 1.76 1.87
N ILE A 139 -11.68 1.67 3.15
CA ILE A 139 -12.01 0.51 3.99
C ILE A 139 -13.53 0.33 4.13
N LYS A 140 -14.28 1.43 4.32
CA LYS A 140 -15.76 1.39 4.38
C LYS A 140 -16.38 0.96 3.05
N TYR A 141 -15.92 1.55 1.93
CA TYR A 141 -16.41 1.23 0.58
C TYR A 141 -16.22 -0.25 0.23
N ILE A 142 -15.02 -0.78 0.47
CA ILE A 142 -14.63 -2.12 0.03
C ILE A 142 -15.28 -3.21 0.87
N ARG A 143 -15.49 -2.98 2.17
CA ARG A 143 -16.22 -3.93 3.03
C ARG A 143 -17.69 -4.12 2.62
N ALA A 144 -18.28 -3.13 1.96
CA ALA A 144 -19.69 -3.16 1.55
C ALA A 144 -19.92 -3.76 0.15
N ILE A 145 -18.86 -4.06 -0.61
CA ILE A 145 -18.97 -4.37 -2.05
C ILE A 145 -18.20 -5.65 -2.38
N SER A 146 -18.81 -6.47 -3.26
CA SER A 146 -18.22 -7.69 -3.79
C SER A 146 -17.03 -7.42 -4.71
N TYR A 147 -16.12 -8.38 -4.82
CA TYR A 147 -14.88 -8.27 -5.58
C TYR A 147 -15.13 -7.88 -7.05
N ASP A 148 -16.09 -8.53 -7.70
CA ASP A 148 -16.39 -8.29 -9.12
C ASP A 148 -16.96 -6.89 -9.35
N ASN A 149 -17.83 -6.42 -8.45
CA ASN A 149 -18.36 -5.06 -8.48
C ASN A 149 -17.27 -4.01 -8.18
N PHE A 150 -16.37 -4.30 -7.24
CA PHE A 150 -15.21 -3.45 -6.95
C PHE A 150 -14.28 -3.32 -8.17
N ILE A 151 -14.00 -4.40 -8.90
CA ILE A 151 -13.23 -4.34 -10.16
C ILE A 151 -13.97 -3.51 -11.22
N ASN A 152 -15.28 -3.67 -11.38
CA ASN A 152 -16.08 -2.85 -12.30
C ASN A 152 -16.01 -1.35 -11.96
N ASP A 153 -16.18 -0.98 -10.69
CA ASP A 153 -16.10 0.40 -10.21
C ASP A 153 -14.71 1.02 -10.39
N LEU A 154 -13.65 0.20 -10.21
CA LEU A 154 -12.25 0.56 -10.40
C LEU A 154 -11.93 0.83 -11.87
N VAL A 155 -12.34 -0.09 -12.76
CA VAL A 155 -12.20 0.00 -14.22
C VAL A 155 -12.93 1.24 -14.76
N ASN A 156 -14.10 1.56 -14.22
CA ASN A 156 -14.91 2.71 -14.65
C ASN A 156 -14.56 4.03 -13.92
N HIS A 157 -13.50 4.08 -13.11
CA HIS A 157 -13.06 5.24 -12.33
C HIS A 157 -14.15 5.87 -11.41
N LYS A 158 -15.20 5.13 -11.09
CA LYS A 158 -16.31 5.60 -10.24
C LYS A 158 -15.85 5.80 -8.80
N LEU A 159 -15.07 4.84 -8.28
CA LEU A 159 -14.46 4.91 -6.96
C LEU A 159 -13.50 6.11 -6.85
N GLN A 160 -12.63 6.29 -7.84
CA GLN A 160 -11.69 7.41 -7.94
C GLN A 160 -12.43 8.76 -7.98
N SER A 161 -13.53 8.84 -8.71
CA SER A 161 -14.36 10.05 -8.83
C SER A 161 -15.07 10.41 -7.51
N SER A 162 -15.61 9.41 -6.80
CA SER A 162 -16.21 9.62 -5.47
C SER A 162 -15.16 10.06 -4.45
N LEU A 163 -14.03 9.36 -4.39
CA LEU A 163 -12.93 9.68 -3.47
C LEU A 163 -12.37 11.08 -3.72
N LYS A 164 -12.23 11.49 -4.99
CA LYS A 164 -11.82 12.86 -5.35
C LYS A 164 -12.82 13.91 -4.82
N ARG A 165 -14.12 13.66 -4.93
CA ARG A 165 -15.18 14.58 -4.47
C ARG A 165 -15.11 14.80 -2.96
N ASP A 166 -14.92 13.74 -2.17
CA ASP A 166 -14.87 13.83 -0.72
C ASP A 166 -13.54 14.40 -0.21
N MET A 167 -12.40 13.98 -0.76
CA MET A 167 -11.10 14.50 -0.32
C MET A 167 -10.88 15.96 -0.75
N SER A 168 -11.50 16.41 -1.85
CA SER A 168 -11.43 17.82 -2.28
C SER A 168 -12.11 18.80 -1.32
N LYS A 169 -12.91 18.32 -0.36
CA LYS A 169 -13.46 19.14 0.75
C LYS A 169 -12.39 19.54 1.78
N ILE A 170 -11.28 18.80 1.84
CA ILE A 170 -10.16 19.06 2.78
C ILE A 170 -9.10 19.94 2.10
N TYR A 171 -8.72 19.58 0.88
CA TYR A 171 -7.74 20.31 0.07
C TYR A 171 -7.93 19.96 -1.42
N PRO A 172 -7.81 20.92 -2.35
CA PRO A 172 -8.04 20.65 -3.77
C PRO A 172 -7.04 19.64 -4.36
N LEU A 173 -7.56 18.52 -4.86
CA LEU A 173 -6.77 17.48 -5.51
C LEU A 173 -6.71 17.66 -7.03
N ARG A 174 -5.51 17.54 -7.59
CA ARG A 174 -5.30 17.48 -9.04
C ARG A 174 -5.72 16.11 -9.57
N VAL A 175 -5.16 15.05 -8.99
CA VAL A 175 -5.33 13.65 -9.41
C VAL A 175 -5.62 12.79 -8.18
N CYS A 176 -6.54 11.84 -8.33
CA CYS A 176 -6.88 10.85 -7.32
C CYS A 176 -7.08 9.53 -8.06
N GLU A 177 -6.16 8.59 -7.89
CA GLU A 177 -6.09 7.35 -8.66
C GLU A 177 -5.67 6.17 -7.78
N ILE A 178 -5.97 4.95 -8.22
CA ILE A 178 -5.46 3.74 -7.56
C ILE A 178 -4.22 3.28 -8.34
N ARG A 179 -3.04 3.31 -7.69
CA ARG A 179 -1.76 2.97 -8.33
C ARG A 179 -1.60 1.47 -8.48
N SER A 180 -1.97 0.70 -7.45
CA SER A 180 -2.02 -0.75 -7.56
C SER A 180 -3.04 -1.36 -6.60
N MET A 181 -3.61 -2.48 -7.02
CA MET A 181 -4.43 -3.36 -6.21
C MET A 181 -4.01 -4.81 -6.48
N GLU A 182 -3.77 -5.59 -5.43
CA GLU A 182 -3.22 -6.94 -5.49
C GLU A 182 -4.03 -7.83 -4.54
N ILE A 183 -4.42 -9.05 -4.96
CA ILE A 183 -4.99 -10.04 -4.02
C ILE A 183 -3.85 -10.61 -3.17
N ILE A 184 -4.03 -10.62 -1.84
CA ILE A 184 -3.16 -11.33 -0.91
C ILE A 184 -3.75 -12.71 -0.65
N ASP A 185 -3.36 -13.71 -1.44
CA ASP A 185 -3.67 -15.11 -1.14
C ASP A 185 -3.05 -15.47 0.23
N LEU A 186 -3.87 -15.78 1.24
CA LEU A 186 -3.40 -16.06 2.62
C LEU A 186 -2.42 -17.24 2.67
N GLU A 187 -2.60 -18.25 1.83
CA GLU A 187 -1.72 -19.42 1.68
C GLU A 187 -0.25 -19.04 1.44
N LYS A 188 0.00 -17.95 0.67
CA LYS A 188 1.36 -17.46 0.42
C LYS A 188 1.97 -16.75 1.63
N LYS A 189 1.15 -16.17 2.52
CA LYS A 189 1.63 -15.57 3.77
C LYS A 189 2.13 -16.64 4.75
N GLU A 190 1.51 -17.81 4.78
CA GLU A 190 1.96 -18.92 5.62
C GLU A 190 3.23 -19.57 5.07
N GLN A 191 3.27 -19.84 3.75
CA GLN A 191 4.47 -20.38 3.09
C GLN A 191 5.68 -19.41 3.09
N ALA A 192 5.45 -18.10 3.10
CA ALA A 192 6.53 -17.12 3.28
C ALA A 192 7.05 -17.10 4.72
N LYS A 193 6.17 -17.22 5.72
CA LYS A 193 6.55 -17.29 7.14
C LYS A 193 7.29 -18.58 7.50
N SER A 194 6.92 -19.71 6.90
CA SER A 194 7.62 -20.99 7.15
C SER A 194 9.03 -21.01 6.55
N LYS A 195 9.24 -20.40 5.38
CA LYS A 195 10.58 -20.27 4.78
C LYS A 195 11.53 -19.41 5.61
N VAL A 196 11.07 -18.26 6.12
CA VAL A 196 11.90 -17.41 7.00
C VAL A 196 12.32 -18.15 8.28
N LYS A 197 11.43 -18.98 8.85
CA LYS A 197 11.78 -19.82 10.01
C LYS A 197 12.79 -20.93 9.69
N ALA A 198 12.77 -21.48 8.48
CA ALA A 198 13.75 -22.49 8.06
C ALA A 198 15.17 -21.88 7.95
N ASP A 199 15.27 -20.66 7.40
CA ASP A 199 16.56 -19.96 7.24
C ASP A 199 17.20 -19.54 8.58
N GLU A 200 16.40 -19.28 9.63
CA GLU A 200 16.90 -18.98 10.98
C GLU A 200 17.50 -20.23 11.68
N HIS A 201 16.93 -21.42 11.45
CA HIS A 201 17.45 -22.65 12.01
C HIS A 201 18.78 -23.10 11.36
N ILE A 202 18.98 -22.86 10.07
CA ILE A 202 20.24 -23.23 9.37
C ILE A 202 21.41 -22.37 9.88
N LYS A 203 21.21 -21.05 10.04
CA LYS A 203 22.26 -20.13 10.53
C LYS A 203 22.67 -20.36 11.99
N THR A 204 21.86 -21.07 12.76
CA THR A 204 22.19 -21.44 14.14
C THR A 204 22.97 -22.77 14.20
N ALA A 205 22.88 -23.62 13.17
CA ALA A 205 23.58 -24.91 13.10
C ALA A 205 25.02 -24.80 12.57
N GLU A 206 25.30 -23.90 11.63
CA GLU A 206 26.64 -23.76 11.02
C GLU A 206 27.69 -23.09 11.93
N LYS A 207 27.28 -22.46 13.03
CA LYS A 207 28.20 -21.85 14.01
C LYS A 207 28.64 -22.77 15.15
N GLY A 208 28.25 -24.05 15.10
CA GLY A 208 28.44 -25.03 16.19
C GLY A 208 29.48 -26.13 15.96
N LYS A 209 30.27 -26.10 14.86
CA LYS A 209 31.22 -27.16 14.50
C LYS A 209 32.59 -26.67 13.99
N GLU A 210 33.27 -25.86 14.78
CA GLU A 210 34.74 -25.79 14.77
C GLU A 210 35.25 -25.21 16.10
N GLY A 211 36.01 -25.98 16.90
CA GLY A 211 36.54 -25.49 18.19
C GLY A 211 36.89 -26.52 19.26
N LYS A 212 38.08 -27.15 19.17
CA LYS A 212 38.97 -27.60 20.27
C LYS A 212 40.27 -28.18 19.66
N LYS A 213 41.49 -27.87 20.10
CA LYS A 213 42.00 -27.67 21.48
C LYS A 213 42.38 -26.24 21.92
N GLU A 214 43.69 -25.98 22.15
CA GLU A 214 44.35 -25.15 23.20
C GLU A 214 45.79 -24.76 22.72
N GLU A 215 46.67 -23.96 23.36
CA GLU A 215 46.80 -23.41 24.74
C GLU A 215 46.90 -21.87 24.72
N PRO A 216 46.26 -21.14 25.65
CA PRO A 216 46.48 -19.70 25.86
C PRO A 216 47.55 -19.39 26.93
N LYS A 217 48.37 -18.36 26.71
CA LYS A 217 49.18 -17.71 27.76
C LYS A 217 49.27 -16.18 27.57
N LYS A 218 48.83 -15.44 28.62
CA LYS A 218 49.05 -13.99 28.93
C LYS A 218 48.61 -12.97 27.85
N ALA A 219 47.91 -11.86 28.13
CA ALA A 219 47.82 -11.06 29.35
C ALA A 219 46.56 -10.14 29.36
N GLU A 220 46.04 -9.84 30.54
CA GLU A 220 45.24 -8.63 30.83
C GLU A 220 46.19 -7.39 30.82
N GLU A 221 45.78 -6.14 30.68
CA GLU A 221 44.48 -5.49 30.83
C GLU A 221 44.51 -4.11 30.10
N SER A 222 43.41 -3.64 29.48
CA SER A 222 43.00 -2.21 29.52
C SER A 222 41.83 -1.81 28.61
N LYS A 223 40.97 -0.94 29.19
CA LYS A 223 40.08 0.06 28.58
C LYS A 223 38.77 -0.36 27.87
N ALA A 224 37.70 -0.06 28.62
CA ALA A 224 36.66 0.93 28.28
C ALA A 224 35.31 0.44 27.72
N THR A 225 34.29 0.52 28.58
CA THR A 225 32.90 0.82 28.18
C THR A 225 32.25 1.73 29.21
N GLU A 226 32.12 3.01 28.90
CA GLU A 226 31.18 3.91 29.58
C GLU A 226 29.76 3.67 29.07
N LYS A 227 28.81 3.43 29.98
CA LYS A 227 27.39 3.80 29.84
C LYS A 227 26.64 3.54 31.17
N GLU A 228 26.38 4.59 31.93
CA GLU A 228 25.55 4.52 33.14
C GLU A 228 24.39 5.52 33.12
N LYS A 229 23.23 5.03 33.58
CA LYS A 229 22.20 5.69 34.42
C LYS A 229 20.99 4.74 34.57
N PRO A 230 20.09 4.91 35.57
CA PRO A 230 20.12 5.79 36.75
C PRO A 230 19.68 5.13 38.09
N ALA A 231 19.83 5.86 39.22
CA ALA A 231 19.13 5.80 40.54
C ALA A 231 20.16 6.01 41.70
N GLU A 232 19.89 6.63 42.87
CA GLU A 232 18.81 7.50 43.41
C GLU A 232 19.33 8.13 44.75
N ALA A 233 18.69 9.20 45.27
CA ALA A 233 18.84 9.76 46.65
C ALA A 233 20.17 10.50 46.98
N LYS A 234 20.25 11.46 47.93
CA LYS A 234 19.28 12.29 48.70
C LYS A 234 20.03 13.52 49.31
N GLU A 235 19.28 14.42 49.97
CA GLU A 235 19.73 15.55 50.82
C GLU A 235 20.29 16.83 50.16
N ALA A 236 20.25 18.01 50.80
CA ALA A 236 19.10 18.76 51.35
C ALA A 236 19.53 20.15 51.88
N LYS A 237 18.84 21.23 51.46
CA LYS A 237 18.81 22.59 52.08
C LYS A 237 20.19 23.31 52.14
N GLU A 238 20.33 24.62 52.42
CA GLU A 238 19.41 25.67 52.87
C GLU A 238 19.93 27.06 52.42
N THR A 239 19.09 27.97 51.95
CA THR A 239 19.30 29.45 51.95
C THR A 239 18.06 30.16 51.39
N VAL A 240 17.74 31.39 51.85
CA VAL A 240 16.43 32.04 51.61
C VAL A 240 16.49 33.58 51.55
N LYS A 241 15.74 34.18 50.61
CA LYS A 241 15.19 35.57 50.55
C LYS A 241 16.08 36.80 50.27
N LYS A 242 15.67 37.58 49.26
CA LYS A 242 15.25 39.02 49.21
C LYS A 242 15.08 39.41 47.72
N GLU A 243 14.19 40.25 47.20
CA GLU A 243 12.96 41.00 47.59
C GLU A 243 12.10 41.04 46.30
N GLU A 244 10.82 40.66 46.25
CA GLU A 244 9.58 41.37 46.63
C GLU A 244 9.27 42.71 45.92
N LYS A 245 8.11 42.76 45.22
CA LYS A 245 7.32 43.92 44.72
C LYS A 245 7.96 44.79 43.61
N THR A 246 7.23 45.18 42.56
CA THR A 246 5.86 45.72 42.60
C THR A 246 4.84 45.09 41.66
N SER A 247 3.67 44.80 42.24
CA SER A 247 2.37 44.59 41.60
C SER A 247 1.73 45.96 41.28
N GLU A 248 1.15 46.17 40.11
CA GLU A 248 -0.31 46.02 39.83
C GLU A 248 -1.20 47.14 40.39
N SER A 249 -1.92 47.84 39.51
CA SER A 249 -3.34 48.25 39.64
C SER A 249 -3.72 49.27 38.55
N LYS A 250 -4.72 48.98 37.70
CA LYS A 250 -6.13 49.48 37.74
C LYS A 250 -6.31 50.84 37.04
N ASP A 251 -7.48 51.21 36.49
CA ASP A 251 -8.78 50.51 36.45
C ASP A 251 -9.55 50.81 35.14
N ALA A 252 -10.70 50.18 34.96
CA ALA A 252 -11.66 50.50 33.90
C ALA A 252 -12.67 51.58 34.35
N SER A 253 -13.14 52.44 33.43
CA SER A 253 -14.47 53.10 33.43
C SER A 253 -14.54 54.20 32.34
N VAL A 254 -15.68 54.64 31.75
CA VAL A 254 -17.03 54.07 31.45
C VAL A 254 -17.84 55.16 30.68
N LYS A 255 -18.98 54.81 30.01
CA LYS A 255 -20.10 55.67 29.49
C LYS A 255 -19.89 56.48 28.18
N GLU A 256 -20.73 56.26 27.15
CA GLU A 256 -21.96 56.99 26.70
C GLU A 256 -21.63 58.12 25.68
N GLU A 257 -22.43 58.50 24.67
CA GLU A 257 -23.85 58.23 24.36
C GLU A 257 -24.17 58.21 22.82
N LYS A 258 -25.45 58.39 22.45
CA LYS A 258 -26.16 58.38 21.13
C LYS A 258 -25.57 59.37 20.07
N THR A 259 -26.00 59.46 18.80
CA THR A 259 -27.38 59.62 18.24
C THR A 259 -27.44 59.50 16.69
N GLU A 260 -28.65 59.30 16.14
CA GLU A 260 -29.13 59.56 14.74
C GLU A 260 -28.46 58.83 13.55
N GLN A 261 -29.15 58.21 12.57
CA GLN A 261 -30.38 58.48 11.78
C GLN A 261 -30.29 59.60 10.72
N LYS A 262 -30.95 59.34 9.58
CA LYS A 262 -30.94 60.05 8.27
C LYS A 262 -29.71 59.80 7.39
N GLU A 263 -29.84 59.62 6.07
CA GLU A 263 -31.05 59.53 5.20
C GLU A 263 -30.75 58.60 4.01
#